data_AF-G5K467-F1
#
_entry.id   AF-G5K467-F1
#
_cell.length_a   1.000
_cell.length_b   1.000
_cell.length_c   1.000
_cell.angle_alpha   90.00
_cell.angle_beta   90.00
_cell.angle_gamma   90.00
#
_symmetry.space_group_name_H-M   'P 1'
#
loop_
_entity.id
_entity.type
_entity.pdbx_description
1 polymer ?
#
loop_
_entity_poly.entity_id
_entity_poly.type
_entity_poly.pdbx_seq_one_letter_code
_entity_poly.pdbx_strand_id
1 'polypeptide(L)'
;MAAYDKQVASMMRINGYRRIDAPERTVLFTFGEMTFSRSRWRKGENTRYPVDEWLGLKPYMRYSPDLIHHMAEHASKLSYREVCRTIETAYGLSVTKDVVLKAVKLAERLLTEKEHYRFLQQVEHPQKIQAERIYLEGDGVMVKTTSGGDERHNTDLAHF
;
A
#
# COMPACT_ATOMS: atom_id res chain seq x y z
N MET A 1 -2.47 23.26 0.62
CA MET A 1 -2.73 22.78 -0.76
C MET A 1 -2.78 23.92 -1.78
N ALA A 2 -3.54 25.00 -1.57
CA ALA A 2 -3.71 26.08 -2.55
C ALA A 2 -2.41 26.76 -3.03
N ALA A 3 -1.42 26.95 -2.14
CA ALA A 3 -0.13 27.53 -2.48
C ALA A 3 0.65 26.68 -3.50
N TYR A 4 0.70 25.36 -3.28
CA TYR A 4 1.33 24.41 -4.20
C TYR A 4 0.62 24.38 -5.56
N ASP A 5 -0.72 24.38 -5.55
CA ASP A 5 -1.53 24.45 -6.77
C ASP A 5 -1.21 25.71 -7.61
N LYS A 6 -1.01 26.87 -6.95
CA LYS A 6 -0.61 28.11 -7.61
C LYS A 6 0.81 28.04 -8.18
N GLN A 7 1.73 27.42 -7.44
CA GLN A 7 3.12 27.23 -7.87
C GLN A 7 3.22 26.35 -9.13
N VAL A 8 2.45 25.26 -9.20
CA VAL A 8 2.51 24.30 -10.32
C VAL A 8 1.71 24.77 -11.54
N ALA A 9 0.81 25.74 -11.38
CA ALA A 9 -0.05 26.22 -12.46
C ALA A 9 0.70 26.72 -13.70
N SER A 10 1.81 27.46 -13.52
CA SER A 10 2.62 27.95 -14.64
C SER A 10 3.24 26.81 -15.44
N MET A 11 3.82 25.82 -14.75
CA MET A 11 4.40 24.64 -15.36
C MET A 11 3.35 23.82 -16.13
N MET A 12 2.15 23.65 -15.57
CA MET A 12 1.06 22.92 -16.25
C MET A 12 0.64 23.60 -17.56
N ARG A 13 0.52 24.94 -17.56
CA ARG A 13 0.21 25.71 -18.77
C ARG A 13 1.30 25.59 -19.84
N ILE A 14 2.57 25.71 -19.45
CA ILE A 14 3.71 25.54 -20.36
C ILE A 14 3.68 24.15 -21.00
N ASN A 15 3.32 23.12 -20.23
CA ASN A 15 3.18 21.75 -20.72
C ASN A 15 1.91 21.49 -21.56
N GLY A 16 1.11 22.52 -21.85
CA GLY A 16 -0.09 22.45 -22.69
C GLY A 16 -1.34 21.95 -21.96
N TYR A 17 -1.33 21.89 -20.62
CA TYR A 17 -2.52 21.57 -19.84
C TYR A 17 -3.38 22.80 -19.62
N ARG A 18 -4.70 22.59 -19.64
CA ARG A 18 -5.70 23.60 -19.27
C ARG A 18 -6.32 23.23 -17.93
N ARG A 19 -6.47 24.21 -17.05
CA ARG A 19 -7.20 24.04 -15.79
C ARG A 19 -8.69 23.95 -16.10
N ILE A 20 -9.37 22.95 -15.53
CA ILE A 20 -10.80 22.71 -15.75
C ILE A 20 -11.59 23.28 -14.57
N ASP A 21 -11.31 22.78 -13.36
CA ASP A 21 -11.98 23.16 -12.12
C ASP A 21 -11.10 22.84 -10.90
N ALA A 22 -11.69 22.87 -9.70
CA ALA A 22 -11.01 22.63 -8.44
C ALA A 22 -11.85 21.79 -7.47
N PRO A 23 -12.13 20.51 -7.78
CA PRO A 23 -12.97 19.66 -6.94
C PRO A 23 -12.35 19.43 -5.56
N GLU A 24 -13.22 19.22 -4.57
CA GLU A 24 -12.82 18.80 -3.24
C GLU A 24 -12.61 17.28 -3.15
N ARG A 25 -11.74 16.87 -2.23
CA ARG A 25 -11.59 15.47 -1.83
C ARG A 25 -11.29 15.41 -0.35
N THR A 26 -11.87 14.40 0.28
CA THR A 26 -11.59 14.01 1.65
C THR A 26 -10.72 12.75 1.64
N VAL A 27 -9.62 12.79 2.39
CA VAL A 27 -8.70 11.66 2.56
C VAL A 27 -8.36 11.51 4.04
N LEU A 28 -8.27 10.25 4.49
CA LEU A 28 -7.89 9.90 5.85
C LEU A 28 -6.37 9.72 5.92
N PHE A 29 -5.74 10.54 6.77
CA PHE A 29 -4.33 10.49 7.10
C PHE A 29 -4.14 9.99 8.53
N THR A 30 -2.93 9.58 8.88
CA THR A 30 -2.56 9.25 10.26
C THR A 30 -2.76 10.42 11.22
N PHE A 31 -2.78 11.65 10.73
CA PHE A 31 -3.08 12.85 11.53
C PHE A 31 -4.55 13.29 11.46
N GLY A 32 -5.44 12.48 10.88
CA GLY A 32 -6.88 12.74 10.84
C GLY A 32 -7.48 12.83 9.44
N GLU A 33 -8.78 13.12 9.39
CA GLU A 33 -9.51 13.33 8.14
C GLU A 33 -9.27 14.75 7.61
N MET A 34 -8.87 14.87 6.34
CA MET A 34 -8.60 16.15 5.70
C MET A 34 -9.38 16.29 4.41
N THR A 35 -10.15 17.37 4.29
CA THR A 35 -10.81 17.79 3.06
C THR A 35 -10.05 18.95 2.44
N PHE A 36 -9.71 18.83 1.15
CA PHE A 36 -9.01 19.87 0.42
C PHE A 36 -9.53 20.00 -1.02
N SER A 37 -9.55 21.23 -1.52
CA SER A 37 -9.73 21.51 -2.95
C SER A 37 -8.40 21.31 -3.69
N ARG A 38 -8.48 20.73 -4.89
CA ARG A 38 -7.33 20.51 -5.77
C ARG A 38 -7.67 20.82 -7.22
N SER A 39 -6.73 21.39 -7.94
CA SER A 39 -6.91 21.71 -9.35
C SER A 39 -6.93 20.46 -10.24
N ARG A 40 -7.90 20.40 -11.17
CA ARG A 40 -7.94 19.42 -12.24
C ARG A 40 -7.38 20.02 -13.52
N TRP A 41 -6.41 19.35 -14.11
CA TRP A 41 -5.76 19.78 -15.35
C TRP A 41 -5.95 18.76 -16.45
N ARG A 42 -6.21 19.21 -17.68
CA ARG A 42 -6.44 18.32 -18.83
C ARG A 42 -5.62 18.73 -20.06
N LYS A 43 -5.07 17.73 -20.75
CA LYS A 43 -4.39 17.83 -22.05
C LYS A 43 -4.86 16.68 -22.93
N GLY A 44 -5.83 16.94 -23.81
CA GLY A 44 -6.51 15.88 -24.56
C GLY A 44 -7.24 14.92 -23.63
N GLU A 45 -6.86 13.64 -23.65
CA GLU A 45 -7.40 12.61 -22.76
C GLU A 45 -6.68 12.54 -21.40
N ASN A 46 -5.48 13.13 -21.30
CA ASN A 46 -4.69 13.08 -20.08
C ASN A 46 -5.24 14.06 -19.04
N THR A 47 -5.62 13.51 -17.87
CA THR A 47 -6.07 14.30 -16.71
C THR A 47 -5.06 14.17 -15.58
N ARG A 48 -4.67 15.30 -14.98
CA ARG A 48 -3.74 15.36 -13.85
C ARG A 48 -4.32 16.13 -12.69
N TYR A 49 -3.94 15.70 -11.49
CA TYR A 49 -4.30 16.32 -10.22
C TYR A 49 -3.00 16.56 -9.44
N PRO A 50 -2.36 17.73 -9.61
CA PRO A 50 -1.00 17.95 -9.10
C PRO A 50 -0.87 17.75 -7.60
N VAL A 51 -1.88 18.16 -6.83
CA VAL A 51 -1.91 17.95 -5.37
C VAL A 51 -1.98 16.47 -5.03
N ASP A 52 -2.78 15.67 -5.75
CA ASP A 52 -2.87 14.23 -5.50
C ASP A 52 -1.54 13.54 -5.83
N GLU A 53 -0.90 13.91 -6.94
CA GLU A 53 0.40 13.39 -7.35
C GLU A 53 1.50 13.72 -6.33
N TRP A 54 1.50 14.96 -5.81
CA TRP A 54 2.44 15.40 -4.78
C TRP A 54 2.26 14.62 -3.47
N LEU A 55 1.02 14.29 -3.12
CA LEU A 55 0.68 13.50 -1.94
C LEU A 55 0.75 11.98 -2.17
N GLY A 56 1.12 11.53 -3.38
CA GLY A 56 1.14 10.10 -3.73
C GLY A 56 -0.24 9.42 -3.73
N LEU A 57 -1.33 10.18 -3.86
CA LEU A 57 -2.70 9.69 -3.81
C LEU A 57 -3.14 9.15 -5.17
N LYS A 58 -3.31 7.83 -5.29
CA LYS A 58 -3.89 7.25 -6.53
C LYS A 58 -5.38 7.62 -6.66
N PRO A 59 -5.96 7.52 -7.88
CA PRO A 59 -7.38 7.73 -8.10
C PRO A 59 -8.25 6.91 -7.14
N TYR A 60 -9.32 7.52 -6.65
CA TYR A 60 -10.32 6.90 -5.78
C TYR A 60 -9.82 6.39 -4.41
N MET A 61 -8.56 6.67 -4.02
CA MET A 61 -8.06 6.32 -2.69
C MET A 61 -8.68 7.20 -1.62
N ARG A 62 -9.34 6.59 -0.64
CA ARG A 62 -9.86 7.30 0.56
C ARG A 62 -8.82 7.39 1.69
N TYR A 63 -7.84 6.50 1.69
CA TYR A 63 -6.83 6.38 2.74
C TYR A 63 -5.46 6.75 2.17
N SER A 64 -4.68 7.52 2.92
CA SER A 64 -3.30 7.87 2.57
C SER A 64 -2.39 6.64 2.48
N PRO A 65 -1.30 6.68 1.69
CA PRO A 65 -0.32 5.60 1.62
C PRO A 65 0.23 5.21 3.00
N ASP A 66 0.53 6.20 3.86
CA ASP A 66 1.04 5.96 5.21
C ASP A 66 0.03 5.21 6.09
N LEU A 67 -1.24 5.61 6.05
CA LEU A 67 -2.28 4.91 6.81
C LEU A 67 -2.47 3.48 6.31
N ILE A 68 -2.36 3.24 5.00
CA ILE A 68 -2.39 1.89 4.42
C ILE A 68 -1.20 1.06 4.90
N HIS A 69 -0.01 1.66 4.94
CA HIS A 69 1.18 1.01 5.46
C HIS A 69 0.99 0.59 6.93
N HIS A 70 0.52 1.50 7.79
CA HIS A 70 0.25 1.20 9.20
C HIS A 70 -0.78 0.08 9.36
N MET A 71 -1.86 0.08 8.57
CA MET A 71 -2.85 -1.01 8.59
C MET A 71 -2.23 -2.35 8.22
N ALA A 72 -1.40 -2.40 7.17
CA ALA A 72 -0.72 -3.62 6.73
C ALA A 72 0.31 -4.10 7.78
N GLU A 73 1.07 -3.18 8.37
CA GLU A 73 2.05 -3.49 9.41
C GLU A 73 1.37 -4.09 10.65
N HIS A 74 0.31 -3.46 11.16
CA HIS A 74 -0.42 -3.99 12.30
C HIS A 74 -1.10 -5.33 11.99
N ALA A 75 -1.60 -5.53 10.77
CA ALA A 75 -2.21 -6.78 10.34
C ALA A 75 -1.21 -7.97 10.30
N SER A 76 0.10 -7.71 10.30
CA SER A 76 1.11 -8.77 10.44
C SER A 76 1.19 -9.35 11.86
N LYS A 77 0.64 -8.63 12.86
CA LYS A 77 0.75 -8.96 14.29
C LYS A 77 -0.61 -9.17 14.96
N LEU A 78 -1.69 -8.61 14.40
CA LEU A 78 -3.00 -8.52 15.02
C LEU A 78 -4.11 -9.03 14.08
N SER A 79 -5.24 -9.44 14.66
CA SER A 79 -6.43 -9.73 13.85
C SER A 79 -6.97 -8.45 13.20
N TYR A 80 -7.66 -8.56 12.06
CA TYR A 80 -8.19 -7.37 11.37
C TYR A 80 -9.16 -6.54 12.23
N ARG A 81 -9.87 -7.19 13.17
CA ARG A 81 -10.73 -6.49 14.15
C ARG A 81 -9.90 -5.62 15.09
N GLU A 82 -8.79 -6.14 15.58
CA GLU A 82 -7.89 -5.41 16.47
C GLU A 82 -7.15 -4.30 15.74
N VAL A 83 -6.80 -4.50 14.47
CA VAL A 83 -6.26 -3.42 13.63
C VAL A 83 -7.27 -2.27 13.53
N CYS A 84 -8.55 -2.54 13.24
CA CYS A 84 -9.59 -1.51 13.23
C CYS A 84 -9.64 -0.71 14.54
N ARG A 85 -9.64 -1.41 15.69
CA ARG A 85 -9.63 -0.78 17.03
C ARG A 85 -8.36 0.03 17.28
N THR A 86 -7.21 -0.46 16.82
CA THR A 86 -5.91 0.22 16.97
C THR A 86 -5.90 1.53 16.18
N ILE A 87 -6.37 1.51 14.93
CA ILE A 87 -6.46 2.70 14.08
C ILE A 87 -7.45 3.73 14.66
N GLU A 88 -8.59 3.27 15.17
CA GLU A 88 -9.57 4.13 15.85
C GLU A 88 -8.98 4.76 17.11
N THR A 89 -8.28 3.99 17.94
CA THR A 89 -7.69 4.48 19.19
C THR A 89 -6.50 5.42 18.95
N ALA A 90 -5.63 5.09 17.99
CA ALA A 90 -4.40 5.84 17.74
C ALA A 90 -4.65 7.13 16.94
N TYR A 91 -5.60 7.11 16.00
CA TYR A 91 -5.80 8.20 15.04
C TYR A 91 -7.20 8.81 15.06
N GLY A 92 -8.14 8.26 15.84
CA GLY A 92 -9.54 8.70 15.83
C GLY A 92 -10.26 8.35 14.52
N LEU A 93 -9.76 7.38 13.75
CA LEU A 93 -10.27 7.05 12.42
C LEU A 93 -11.04 5.72 12.44
N SER A 94 -12.26 5.73 11.92
CA SER A 94 -13.01 4.49 11.72
C SER A 94 -12.65 3.83 10.38
N VAL A 95 -12.15 2.59 10.45
CA VAL A 95 -11.81 1.76 9.28
C VAL A 95 -12.47 0.39 9.37
N THR A 96 -12.85 -0.17 8.22
CA THR A 96 -13.47 -1.50 8.17
C THR A 96 -12.43 -2.59 7.93
N LYS A 97 -12.77 -3.84 8.27
CA LYS A 97 -11.89 -5.00 8.02
C LYS A 97 -11.55 -5.16 6.53
N ASP A 98 -12.48 -4.83 5.63
CA ASP A 98 -12.24 -4.92 4.19
C ASP A 98 -11.16 -3.95 3.73
N VAL A 99 -11.06 -2.79 4.39
CA VAL A 99 -9.97 -1.83 4.12
C VAL A 99 -8.64 -2.40 4.60
N VAL A 100 -8.61 -3.02 5.77
CA VAL A 100 -7.41 -3.70 6.28
C VAL A 100 -7.00 -4.84 5.33
N LEU A 101 -7.94 -5.66 4.88
CA LEU A 101 -7.68 -6.71 3.89
C LEU A 101 -7.12 -6.14 2.58
N LYS A 102 -7.65 -5.03 2.08
CA LYS A 102 -7.12 -4.35 0.89
C LYS A 102 -5.69 -3.84 1.11
N ALA A 103 -5.38 -3.35 2.30
CA ALA A 103 -4.02 -2.92 2.66
C ALA A 103 -3.04 -4.10 2.65
N VAL A 104 -3.42 -5.23 3.25
CA VAL A 104 -2.62 -6.46 3.25
C VAL A 104 -2.39 -6.98 1.83
N LYS A 105 -3.45 -7.06 1.00
CA LYS A 105 -3.32 -7.47 -0.41
C LYS A 105 -2.41 -6.55 -1.22
N LEU A 106 -2.43 -5.25 -0.93
CA LEU A 106 -1.52 -4.31 -1.58
C LEU A 106 -0.07 -4.61 -1.17
N ALA A 107 0.19 -4.86 0.11
CA ALA A 107 1.53 -5.21 0.60
C ALA A 107 2.03 -6.53 0.00
N GLU A 108 1.18 -7.56 -0.06
CA GLU A 108 1.47 -8.85 -0.70
C GLU A 108 1.88 -8.65 -2.16
N ARG A 109 1.06 -7.93 -2.94
CA ARG A 109 1.38 -7.62 -4.35
C ARG A 109 2.74 -6.92 -4.50
N LEU A 110 3.04 -5.94 -3.65
CA LEU A 110 4.31 -5.20 -3.70
C LEU A 110 5.51 -6.09 -3.32
N LEU A 111 5.34 -7.01 -2.37
CA LEU A 111 6.36 -7.99 -2.01
C LEU A 111 6.63 -8.96 -3.15
N THR A 112 5.58 -9.51 -3.76
CA THR A 112 5.69 -10.37 -4.95
C THR A 112 6.36 -9.64 -6.11
N GLU A 113 5.96 -8.40 -6.40
CA GLU A 113 6.61 -7.57 -7.42
C GLU A 113 8.11 -7.42 -7.11
N LYS A 114 8.47 -7.08 -5.85
CA LYS A 114 9.87 -6.97 -5.42
C LYS A 114 10.67 -8.26 -5.64
N GLU A 115 10.10 -9.42 -5.34
CA GLU A 115 10.74 -10.72 -5.55
C GLU A 115 11.02 -11.00 -7.03
N HIS A 116 10.12 -10.62 -7.93
CA HIS A 116 10.33 -10.76 -9.39
C HIS A 116 11.53 -9.93 -9.86
N TYR A 117 11.78 -8.77 -9.26
CA TYR A 117 12.93 -7.91 -9.59
C TYR A 117 14.24 -8.35 -8.94
N ARG A 118 14.24 -9.39 -8.07
CA ARG A 118 15.47 -9.89 -7.41
C ARG A 118 16.56 -10.30 -8.41
N PHE A 119 16.17 -10.81 -9.58
CA PHE A 119 17.09 -11.25 -10.64
C PHE A 119 17.65 -10.11 -11.50
N LEU A 120 17.05 -8.91 -11.44
CA LEU A 120 17.47 -7.73 -12.19
C LEU A 120 18.39 -6.80 -11.38
N GLN A 121 18.48 -7.02 -10.07
CA GLN A 121 19.51 -6.39 -9.26
C GLN A 121 20.86 -7.00 -9.67
N GLN A 122 21.85 -6.15 -9.97
CA GLN A 122 23.26 -6.56 -10.02
C GLN A 122 23.70 -6.91 -8.59
N VAL A 123 23.19 -8.00 -8.06
CA VAL A 123 23.69 -8.58 -6.82
C VAL A 123 24.98 -9.27 -7.23
N GLU A 124 26.12 -8.84 -6.70
CA GLU A 124 27.35 -9.63 -6.79
C GLU A 124 26.99 -11.06 -6.41
N HIS A 125 27.15 -11.99 -7.35
CA HIS A 125 26.85 -13.38 -7.06
C HIS A 125 27.76 -13.79 -5.89
N PRO A 126 27.20 -14.15 -4.73
CA PRO A 126 28.03 -14.53 -3.59
C PRO A 126 28.94 -15.67 -4.04
N GLN A 127 30.23 -15.53 -3.76
CA GLN A 127 31.21 -16.55 -4.11
C GLN A 127 30.78 -17.86 -3.45
N LYS A 128 30.48 -18.88 -4.26
CA LYS A 128 30.03 -20.17 -3.75
C LYS A 128 31.15 -20.76 -2.88
N ILE A 129 30.82 -21.05 -1.64
CA ILE A 129 31.73 -21.71 -0.72
C ILE A 129 31.72 -23.22 -1.05
N GLN A 130 32.89 -23.79 -1.30
CA GLN A 130 33.02 -25.24 -1.45
C GLN A 130 33.03 -25.86 -0.04
N ALA A 131 31.90 -26.44 0.36
CA ALA A 131 31.75 -27.09 1.65
C ALA A 131 31.83 -28.62 1.50
N GLU A 132 32.55 -29.28 2.40
CA GLU A 132 32.63 -30.75 2.46
C GLU A 132 31.28 -31.39 2.85
N ARG A 133 30.49 -30.68 3.68
CA ARG A 133 29.14 -31.08 4.10
C ARG A 133 28.24 -29.86 4.17
N ILE A 134 27.00 -30.01 3.73
CA ILE A 134 25.94 -29.00 3.85
C ILE A 134 24.87 -29.60 4.77
N TYR A 135 24.57 -28.92 5.87
CA TYR A 135 23.45 -29.27 6.75
C TYR A 135 22.28 -28.35 6.43
N LEU A 136 21.13 -28.94 6.13
CA LEU A 136 19.86 -28.24 5.94
C LEU A 136 18.96 -28.62 7.10
N GLU A 137 18.45 -27.63 7.81
CA GLU A 137 17.42 -27.81 8.83
C GLU A 137 16.09 -27.34 8.25
N GLY A 138 15.06 -28.17 8.37
CA GLY A 138 13.69 -27.84 7.97
C GLY A 138 12.83 -27.62 9.20
N ASP A 139 12.00 -26.58 9.17
CA ASP A 139 10.97 -26.30 10.18
C ASP A 139 9.59 -26.47 9.55
N GLY A 140 8.62 -26.89 10.37
CA GLY A 140 7.25 -27.19 9.95
C GLY A 140 6.23 -26.69 10.95
N VAL A 141 5.24 -25.94 10.45
CA VAL A 141 4.15 -25.40 11.27
C VAL A 141 2.81 -25.85 10.73
N MET A 142 1.97 -26.42 11.61
CA MET A 142 0.60 -26.78 11.29
C MET A 142 -0.36 -25.64 11.61
N VAL A 143 -1.13 -25.17 10.62
CA VAL A 143 -2.11 -24.09 10.78
C VAL A 143 -3.51 -24.60 10.42
N LYS A 144 -4.50 -24.30 11.25
CA LYS A 144 -5.91 -24.61 10.94
C LYS A 144 -6.42 -23.70 9.84
N THR A 145 -6.81 -24.27 8.71
CA THR A 145 -7.42 -23.55 7.59
C THR A 145 -8.83 -24.09 7.31
N THR A 146 -9.61 -23.33 6.56
CA THR A 146 -10.96 -23.69 6.10
C THR A 146 -10.98 -23.86 4.58
N SER A 147 -9.81 -24.15 3.98
CA SER A 147 -9.63 -24.32 2.54
C SER A 147 -10.24 -25.66 2.10
N GLY A 148 -11.57 -25.76 2.05
CA GLY A 148 -12.28 -27.01 1.71
C GLY A 148 -13.76 -27.07 2.08
N GLY A 149 -14.30 -26.12 2.85
CA GLY A 149 -15.69 -26.13 3.31
C GLY A 149 -15.81 -25.66 4.77
N ASP A 150 -16.89 -26.08 5.45
CA ASP A 150 -17.13 -25.75 6.87
C ASP A 150 -16.24 -26.53 7.85
N GLU A 151 -15.53 -27.56 7.39
CA GLU A 151 -14.60 -28.32 8.22
C GLU A 151 -13.21 -27.66 8.28
N ARG A 152 -12.70 -27.50 9.49
CA ARG A 152 -11.35 -26.99 9.73
C ARG A 152 -10.34 -28.12 9.52
N HIS A 153 -9.42 -27.95 8.60
CA HIS A 153 -8.33 -28.91 8.37
C HIS A 153 -7.00 -28.32 8.85
N ASN A 154 -6.09 -29.17 9.33
CA ASN A 154 -4.73 -28.72 9.61
C ASN A 154 -3.96 -28.69 8.29
N THR A 155 -3.54 -27.51 7.84
CA THR A 155 -2.66 -27.32 6.69
C THR A 155 -1.23 -27.26 7.17
N ASP A 156 -0.39 -28.09 6.58
CA ASP A 156 1.05 -28.06 6.80
C ASP A 156 1.67 -26.92 6.00
N LEU A 157 2.46 -26.10 6.68
CA LEU A 157 3.31 -25.06 6.09
C LEU A 157 4.75 -25.43 6.43
N ALA A 158 5.28 -26.45 5.74
CA ALA A 158 6.68 -26.85 5.81
C ALA A 158 7.52 -26.09 4.78
N HIS A 159 8.72 -25.66 5.19
CA HIS A 159 9.71 -25.10 4.28
C HIS A 159 10.93 -26.04 4.26
N PHE A 160 11.29 -26.54 3.08
CA PHE A 160 12.43 -27.44 2.86
C PHE A 160 13.54 -26.75 2.06
#